data_AF-A0A532UT29-F1
#
_entry.id   AF-A0A532UT29-F1
#
_cell.length_a   1.000
_cell.length_b   1.000
_cell.length_c   1.000
_cell.angle_alpha   90.00
_cell.angle_beta   90.00
_cell.angle_gamma   90.00
#
_symmetry.space_group_name_H-M   'P 1'
#
loop_
_entity.id
_entity.type
_entity.pdbx_description
1 polymer ?
#
loop_
_entity_poly.entity_id
_entity_poly.type
_entity_poly.pdbx_seq_one_letter_code
_entity_poly.pdbx_strand_id
1 'polypeptide(L)'
;MKNSKDYSGKIKKLYRTLRRKHPKVLQVTYEEIADAIVYAVISAELSKKAADAAMKRSREYFVDWNDLRVSRPEEIVEAMGKDTRTVRNIASTLVQVLNGVFNQYHKLSLEALKKIGKRPAKQALEKIDGAGRFVVDYCMLTSLRGHAVPLTEKMLNYLRSNGLVNPEAGEQQIAGFLAKQIPAKNGYNFYALLRRESEARGSVKKTKKTKTESKKKKSKTTTKAKKKTKKKKKKEVKKKALRRKKA
;
A
#
# COMPACT_ATOMS: atom_id res chain seq x y z
N MET A 1 -16.28 7.20 0.78
CA MET A 1 -16.15 5.99 -0.04
C MET A 1 -17.54 5.54 -0.47
N LYS A 2 -17.76 5.18 -1.74
CA LYS A 2 -19.04 4.63 -2.23
C LYS A 2 -19.39 3.32 -1.49
N ASN A 3 -20.66 3.03 -1.29
CA ASN A 3 -21.19 1.81 -0.64
C ASN A 3 -20.66 1.53 0.78
N SER A 4 -20.36 2.59 1.54
CA SER A 4 -19.80 2.48 2.89
C SER A 4 -20.66 1.66 3.86
N LYS A 5 -21.99 1.59 3.65
CA LYS A 5 -22.91 0.81 4.49
C LYS A 5 -22.65 -0.69 4.34
N ASP A 6 -22.47 -1.18 3.12
CA ASP A 6 -22.26 -2.61 2.84
C ASP A 6 -20.95 -3.13 3.44
N TYR A 7 -19.90 -2.31 3.38
CA TYR A 7 -18.58 -2.66 3.92
C TYR A 7 -18.55 -2.58 5.46
N SER A 8 -19.38 -1.75 6.08
CA SER A 8 -19.37 -1.54 7.54
C SER A 8 -19.63 -2.84 8.32
N GLY A 9 -20.64 -3.62 7.90
CA GLY A 9 -20.97 -4.90 8.51
C GLY A 9 -19.85 -5.92 8.36
N LYS A 10 -19.18 -5.94 7.20
CA LYS A 10 -18.04 -6.82 6.92
C LYS A 10 -16.85 -6.50 7.82
N ILE A 11 -16.51 -5.23 8.00
CA ILE A 11 -15.42 -4.80 8.88
C ILE A 11 -15.71 -5.15 10.35
N LYS A 12 -16.93 -4.90 10.82
CA LYS A 12 -17.33 -5.27 12.19
C LYS A 12 -17.27 -6.78 12.41
N LYS A 13 -17.75 -7.57 11.43
CA LYS A 13 -17.67 -9.03 11.45
C LYS A 13 -16.20 -9.49 11.49
N LEU A 14 -15.35 -8.93 10.63
CA LEU A 14 -13.91 -9.22 10.60
C LEU A 14 -13.27 -8.95 11.96
N TYR A 15 -13.47 -7.77 12.53
CA TYR A 15 -12.88 -7.41 13.82
C TYR A 15 -13.31 -8.38 14.92
N ARG A 16 -14.60 -8.73 15.00
CA ARG A 16 -15.12 -9.71 15.96
C ARG A 16 -14.46 -11.08 15.78
N THR A 17 -14.33 -11.55 14.54
CA THR A 17 -13.68 -12.83 14.23
C THR A 17 -12.21 -12.83 14.61
N LEU A 18 -11.45 -11.79 14.26
CA LEU A 18 -10.02 -11.69 14.58
C LEU A 18 -9.79 -11.60 16.10
N ARG A 19 -10.62 -10.83 16.81
CA ARG A 19 -10.54 -10.71 18.27
C ARG A 19 -10.80 -12.05 18.97
N ARG A 20 -11.72 -12.88 18.45
CA ARG A 20 -11.96 -14.23 18.98
C ARG A 20 -10.78 -15.17 18.73
N LYS A 21 -10.13 -15.08 17.55
CA LYS A 21 -8.97 -15.91 17.21
C LYS A 21 -7.71 -15.50 17.98
N HIS A 22 -7.55 -14.20 18.23
CA HIS A 22 -6.36 -13.61 18.82
C HIS A 22 -6.76 -12.61 19.92
N PRO A 23 -7.18 -13.11 21.10
CA PRO A 23 -7.73 -12.26 22.16
C PRO A 23 -6.67 -11.40 22.86
N LYS A 24 -5.41 -11.86 22.88
CA LYS A 24 -4.30 -11.16 23.52
C LYS A 24 -3.56 -10.31 22.48
N VAL A 25 -3.78 -9.00 22.53
CA VAL A 25 -3.02 -8.01 21.76
C VAL A 25 -2.38 -7.07 22.77
N LEU A 26 -1.04 -7.01 22.77
CA LEU A 26 -0.30 -6.08 23.61
C LEU A 26 -0.30 -4.71 22.92
N GLN A 27 -0.90 -3.73 23.59
CA GLN A 27 -0.87 -2.35 23.13
C GLN A 27 0.54 -1.79 23.29
N VAL A 28 1.06 -1.21 22.21
CA VAL A 28 2.34 -0.50 22.22
C VAL A 28 2.04 0.99 22.26
N THR A 29 2.68 1.66 23.20
CA THR A 29 2.73 3.12 23.32
C THR A 29 4.18 3.55 23.37
N TYR A 30 4.50 4.64 22.69
CA TYR A 30 5.84 5.23 22.74
C TYR A 30 5.74 6.56 23.47
N GLU A 31 6.60 6.73 24.47
CA GLU A 31 6.76 8.02 25.13
C GLU A 31 7.41 9.01 24.17
N GLU A 32 8.56 8.65 23.59
CA GLU A 32 9.22 9.47 22.59
C GLU A 32 8.58 9.29 21.20
N ILE A 33 8.16 10.39 20.57
CA ILE A 33 7.58 10.35 19.22
C ILE A 33 8.63 9.92 18.19
N ALA A 34 9.91 10.26 18.42
CA ALA A 34 11.00 9.83 17.55
C ALA A 34 11.11 8.30 17.47
N ASP A 35 10.94 7.58 18.59
CA ASP A 35 10.90 6.11 18.60
C ASP A 35 9.78 5.57 17.72
N ALA A 36 8.59 6.16 17.81
CA ALA A 36 7.46 5.76 16.97
C ALA A 36 7.70 6.04 15.49
N ILE A 37 8.37 7.15 15.15
CA ILE A 37 8.76 7.48 13.78
C ILE A 37 9.72 6.43 13.23
N VAL A 38 10.81 6.13 13.94
CA VAL A 38 11.81 5.13 13.51
C VAL A 38 11.15 3.78 13.30
N TYR A 39 10.36 3.31 14.28
CA TYR A 39 9.64 2.05 14.15
C TYR A 39 8.63 2.09 13.00
N ALA A 40 7.93 3.20 12.78
CA ALA A 40 6.94 3.30 11.71
C ALA A 40 7.57 3.24 10.31
N VAL A 41 8.70 3.92 10.10
CA VAL A 41 9.45 3.86 8.83
C VAL A 41 9.88 2.42 8.52
N ILE A 42 10.48 1.73 9.50
CA ILE A 42 10.89 0.33 9.35
C ILE A 42 9.68 -0.58 9.10
N SER A 43 8.63 -0.40 9.90
CA SER A 43 7.49 -1.32 9.95
C SER A 43 6.44 -1.09 8.85
N ALA A 44 6.55 0.00 8.09
CA ALA A 44 5.79 0.22 6.86
C ALA A 44 6.14 -0.83 5.79
N GLU A 45 7.41 -1.20 5.70
CA GLU A 45 7.98 -2.04 4.65
C GLU A 45 8.22 -3.50 5.11
N LEU A 46 8.47 -3.70 6.41
CA LEU A 46 8.77 -5.01 6.98
C LEU A 46 7.57 -5.66 7.68
N SER A 47 7.59 -7.00 7.75
CA SER A 47 6.66 -7.74 8.65
C SER A 47 6.87 -7.30 10.09
N LYS A 48 5.85 -7.40 10.95
CA LYS A 48 5.97 -7.00 12.36
C LYS A 48 7.19 -7.64 13.04
N LYS A 49 7.39 -8.95 12.86
CA LYS A 49 8.53 -9.68 13.46
C LYS A 49 9.89 -9.15 12.99
N ALA A 50 10.01 -8.84 11.69
CA ALA A 50 11.24 -8.30 11.13
C ALA A 50 11.48 -6.85 11.57
N ALA A 51 10.42 -6.05 11.69
CA ALA A 51 10.49 -4.68 12.20
C ALA A 51 10.91 -4.65 13.67
N ASP A 52 10.33 -5.52 14.52
CA ASP A 52 10.71 -5.64 15.94
C ASP A 52 12.21 -6.01 16.08
N ALA A 53 12.69 -6.96 15.26
CA ALA A 53 14.11 -7.36 15.25
C ALA A 53 15.04 -6.25 14.74
N ALA A 54 14.65 -5.55 13.68
CA ALA A 54 15.43 -4.43 13.15
C ALA A 54 15.49 -3.26 14.14
N MET A 55 14.36 -2.90 14.76
CA MET A 55 14.31 -1.87 15.79
C MET A 55 15.22 -2.21 16.97
N LYS A 56 15.23 -3.47 17.41
CA LYS A 56 16.13 -3.92 18.48
C LYS A 56 17.60 -3.72 18.09
N ARG A 57 18.01 -4.21 16.91
CA ARG A 57 19.40 -4.04 16.45
C ARG A 57 19.79 -2.57 16.28
N SER A 58 18.90 -1.73 15.76
CA SER A 58 19.17 -0.29 15.64
C SER A 58 19.41 0.37 17.00
N ARG A 59 18.68 -0.01 18.06
CA ARG A 59 18.93 0.50 19.41
C ARG A 59 20.24 -0.02 20.04
N GLU A 60 20.71 -1.18 19.62
CA GLU A 60 21.98 -1.76 20.08
C GLU A 60 23.19 -1.15 19.34
N TYR A 61 22.99 -0.76 18.08
CA TYR A 61 24.05 -0.25 17.22
C TYR A 61 24.28 1.26 17.36
N PHE A 62 23.21 2.06 17.40
CA PHE A 62 23.30 3.52 17.46
C PHE A 62 23.16 4.01 18.90
N VAL A 63 23.94 5.04 19.25
CA VAL A 63 23.89 5.65 20.60
C VAL A 63 22.53 6.30 20.85
N ASP A 64 22.05 7.05 19.85
CA ASP A 64 20.72 7.66 19.84
C ASP A 64 20.24 7.86 18.40
N TRP A 65 19.11 8.54 18.21
CA TRP A 65 18.61 8.85 16.86
C TRP A 65 19.34 10.02 16.19
N ASN A 66 20.10 10.83 16.94
CA ASN A 66 20.95 11.86 16.34
C ASN A 66 22.15 11.23 15.64
N ASP A 67 22.72 10.18 16.22
CA ASP A 67 23.72 9.33 15.60
C ASP A 67 23.16 8.71 14.31
N LEU A 68 22.02 8.02 14.40
CA LEU A 68 21.37 7.37 13.24
C LEU A 68 21.11 8.35 12.07
N ARG A 69 20.69 9.60 12.34
CA ARG A 69 20.34 10.54 11.25
C ARG A 69 21.56 11.02 10.46
N VAL A 70 22.75 11.00 11.06
CA VAL A 70 24.00 11.44 10.44
C VAL A 70 24.86 10.27 9.95
N SER A 71 24.47 9.03 10.27
CA SER A 71 25.11 7.83 9.75
C SER A 71 24.92 7.67 8.24
N ARG A 72 25.85 6.93 7.63
CA ARG A 72 25.75 6.56 6.22
C ARG A 72 24.65 5.51 6.03
N PRO A 73 23.93 5.51 4.89
CA PRO A 73 22.92 4.49 4.61
C PRO A 73 23.44 3.05 4.72
N GLU A 74 24.72 2.82 4.38
CA GLU A 74 25.38 1.52 4.47
C GLU A 74 25.50 1.03 5.91
N GLU A 75 25.86 1.91 6.86
CA GLU A 75 25.94 1.59 8.30
C GLU A 75 24.56 1.24 8.86
N ILE A 76 23.51 1.95 8.43
CA ILE A 76 22.13 1.65 8.83
C ILE A 76 21.68 0.30 8.28
N VAL A 77 22.05 -0.03 7.04
CA VAL A 77 21.74 -1.34 6.43
C VAL A 77 22.43 -2.47 7.19
N GLU A 78 23.70 -2.27 7.57
CA GLU A 78 24.48 -3.21 8.39
C GLU A 78 23.81 -3.43 9.75
N ALA A 79 23.46 -2.36 10.46
CA ALA A 79 22.74 -2.42 11.73
C ALA A 79 21.40 -3.18 11.60
N MET A 80 20.68 -2.99 10.50
CA MET A 80 19.43 -3.70 10.25
C MET A 80 19.61 -5.18 9.88
N GLY A 81 20.84 -5.63 9.59
CA GLY A 81 21.27 -7.03 9.55
C GLY A 81 20.98 -7.81 8.26
N LYS A 82 20.35 -7.22 7.24
CA LYS A 82 20.17 -7.84 5.92
C LYS A 82 20.22 -6.79 4.82
N ASP A 83 21.24 -6.82 3.98
CA ASP A 83 21.26 -6.01 2.77
C ASP A 83 20.25 -6.55 1.76
N THR A 84 19.14 -5.82 1.64
CA THR A 84 18.16 -6.00 0.58
C THR A 84 17.79 -4.62 0.06
N ARG A 85 17.26 -4.56 -1.17
CA ARG A 85 16.73 -3.30 -1.73
C ARG A 85 15.71 -2.64 -0.79
N THR A 86 14.87 -3.43 -0.11
CA THR A 86 13.90 -2.90 0.87
C THR A 86 14.61 -2.25 2.05
N VAL A 87 15.63 -2.90 2.63
CA VAL A 87 16.37 -2.34 3.77
C VAL A 87 17.16 -1.08 3.37
N ARG A 88 17.76 -1.06 2.17
CA ARG A 88 18.40 0.15 1.64
C ARG A 88 17.43 1.32 1.50
N ASN A 89 16.22 1.08 0.98
CA ASN A 89 15.18 2.11 0.92
C ASN A 89 14.80 2.60 2.32
N ILE A 90 14.61 1.68 3.28
CA ILE A 90 14.30 2.03 4.68
C ILE A 90 15.40 2.92 5.27
N ALA A 91 16.68 2.56 5.06
CA ALA A 91 17.81 3.35 5.54
C ALA A 91 17.78 4.78 4.98
N SER A 92 17.61 4.94 3.67
CA SER A 92 17.48 6.26 3.05
C SER A 92 16.28 7.05 3.60
N THR A 93 15.13 6.40 3.79
CA THR A 93 13.93 7.05 4.36
C THR A 93 14.13 7.42 5.84
N LEU A 94 14.82 6.61 6.64
CA LEU A 94 15.13 6.94 8.03
C LEU A 94 15.96 8.21 8.13
N VAL A 95 17.04 8.30 7.34
CA VAL A 95 17.89 9.50 7.27
C VAL A 95 17.08 10.72 6.84
N GLN A 96 16.26 10.59 5.79
CA GLN A 96 15.42 11.68 5.29
C GLN A 96 14.44 12.18 6.36
N VAL A 97 13.69 11.26 6.98
CA VAL A 97 12.65 11.61 7.96
C VAL A 97 13.24 12.21 9.23
N LEU A 98 14.32 11.62 9.77
CA LEU A 98 14.95 12.13 10.98
C LEU A 98 15.61 13.48 10.75
N ASN A 99 16.24 13.70 9.59
CA ASN A 99 16.73 15.03 9.24
C ASN A 99 15.58 16.02 9.00
N GLY A 100 14.45 15.59 8.43
CA GLY A 100 13.23 16.39 8.34
C GLY A 100 12.69 16.84 9.71
N VAL A 101 12.69 15.95 10.70
CA VAL A 101 12.37 16.30 12.10
C VAL A 101 13.38 17.31 12.64
N PHE A 102 14.67 17.02 12.50
CA PHE A 102 15.74 17.88 13.04
C PHE A 102 15.71 19.28 12.41
N ASN A 103 15.49 19.40 11.11
CA ASN A 103 15.41 20.68 10.41
C ASN A 103 14.20 21.52 10.88
N GLN A 104 13.09 20.87 11.19
CA GLN A 104 11.86 21.53 11.62
C GLN A 104 11.88 21.96 13.09
N TYR A 105 12.52 21.17 13.96
CA TYR A 105 12.45 21.34 15.42
C TYR A 105 13.79 21.62 16.10
N HIS A 106 14.90 21.57 15.36
CA HIS A 106 16.29 21.67 15.84
C HIS A 106 16.67 20.62 16.89
N LYS A 107 15.88 19.54 17.00
CA LYS A 107 16.09 18.39 17.88
C LYS A 107 15.21 17.22 17.45
N LEU A 108 15.59 16.00 17.84
CA LEU A 108 14.76 14.79 17.64
C LEU A 108 13.76 14.56 18.79
N SER A 109 13.17 15.65 19.30
CA SER A 109 12.13 15.59 20.32
C SER A 109 10.92 16.39 19.84
N LEU A 110 9.79 15.71 19.69
CA LEU A 110 8.54 16.29 19.23
C LEU A 110 7.52 16.47 20.37
N GLU A 111 7.98 16.57 21.62
CA GLU A 111 7.11 16.69 22.81
C GLU A 111 6.09 17.84 22.71
N ALA A 112 6.45 18.92 22.01
CA ALA A 112 5.53 20.02 21.72
C ALA A 112 4.24 19.54 21.01
N LEU A 113 4.32 18.49 20.18
CA LEU A 113 3.16 17.92 19.48
C LEU A 113 2.14 17.30 20.42
N LYS A 114 2.54 16.85 21.63
CA LYS A 114 1.59 16.35 22.63
C LYS A 114 0.71 17.48 23.20
N LYS A 115 1.17 18.74 23.14
CA LYS A 115 0.52 19.91 23.74
C LYS A 115 -0.41 20.67 22.78
N ILE A 116 -0.13 20.67 21.48
CA ILE A 116 -0.85 21.51 20.48
C ILE A 116 -2.17 20.90 19.96
N GLY A 117 -2.69 19.85 20.59
CA GLY A 117 -3.91 19.16 20.17
C GLY A 117 -3.72 18.21 18.96
N LYS A 118 -4.68 17.30 18.74
CA LYS A 118 -4.49 16.15 17.82
C LYS A 118 -4.44 16.54 16.34
N ARG A 119 -5.28 17.51 15.92
CA ARG A 119 -5.34 17.94 14.52
C ARG A 119 -4.09 18.73 14.11
N PRO A 120 -3.64 19.75 14.88
CA PRO A 120 -2.37 20.42 14.57
C PRO A 120 -1.16 19.49 14.66
N ALA A 121 -1.13 18.57 15.62
CA ALA A 121 -0.06 17.57 15.72
C ALA A 121 0.02 16.68 14.46
N LYS A 122 -1.12 16.21 13.95
CA LYS A 122 -1.16 15.45 12.69
C LYS A 122 -0.61 16.27 11.52
N GLN A 123 -1.06 17.52 11.36
CA GLN A 123 -0.60 18.40 10.28
C GLN A 123 0.89 18.70 10.39
N ALA A 124 1.42 18.80 11.61
CA ALA A 124 2.85 18.97 11.84
C ALA A 124 3.64 17.74 11.41
N LEU A 125 3.17 16.53 11.72
CA LEU A 125 3.78 15.29 11.24
C LEU A 125 3.74 15.16 9.71
N GLU A 126 2.64 15.58 9.08
CA GLU A 126 2.47 15.56 7.61
C GLU A 126 3.43 16.52 6.87
N LYS A 127 4.01 17.51 7.57
CA LYS A 127 5.00 18.44 7.01
C LYS A 127 6.43 17.94 7.09
N ILE A 128 6.69 16.86 7.83
CA ILE A 128 8.04 16.29 7.94
C ILE A 128 8.39 15.65 6.60
N ASP A 129 9.52 16.06 6.02
CA ASP A 129 9.97 15.50 4.76
C ASP A 129 10.20 13.98 4.87
N GLY A 130 9.77 13.23 3.85
CA GLY A 130 9.80 11.77 3.84
C GLY A 130 8.78 11.07 4.75
N ALA A 131 8.02 11.79 5.58
CA ALA A 131 7.05 11.17 6.50
C ALA A 131 5.82 10.65 5.74
N GLY A 132 5.87 9.37 5.35
CA GLY A 132 4.78 8.70 4.69
C GLY A 132 3.51 8.60 5.54
N ARG A 133 2.39 8.30 4.88
CA ARG A 133 1.07 8.29 5.54
C ARG A 133 0.98 7.31 6.70
N PHE A 134 1.57 6.14 6.54
CA PHE A 134 1.69 5.14 7.59
C PHE A 134 2.43 5.68 8.81
N VAL A 135 3.53 6.42 8.62
CA VAL A 135 4.33 7.03 9.70
C VAL A 135 3.48 7.98 10.52
N VAL A 136 2.79 8.91 9.83
CA VAL A 136 1.91 9.88 10.48
C VAL A 136 0.82 9.17 11.30
N ASP A 137 0.05 8.28 10.66
CA ASP A 137 -1.06 7.61 11.33
C ASP A 137 -0.58 6.68 12.47
N TYR A 138 0.62 6.09 12.37
CA TYR A 138 1.20 5.26 13.42
C TYR A 138 1.61 6.08 14.64
N CYS A 139 2.27 7.23 14.44
CA CYS A 139 2.59 8.16 15.52
C CYS A 139 1.32 8.71 16.18
N MET A 140 0.28 9.02 15.40
CA MET A 140 -1.03 9.41 15.94
C MET A 140 -1.58 8.33 16.86
N LEU A 141 -1.56 7.06 16.41
CA LEU A 141 -2.11 5.94 17.15
C LEU A 141 -1.30 5.57 18.42
N THR A 142 0.02 5.65 18.37
CA THR A 142 0.91 5.05 19.39
C THR A 142 1.60 6.04 20.33
N SER A 143 1.80 7.29 19.92
CA SER A 143 2.46 8.31 20.76
C SER A 143 1.54 9.48 21.11
N LEU A 144 0.69 9.90 20.15
CA LEU A 144 -0.12 11.10 20.30
C LEU A 144 -1.54 10.81 20.77
N ARG A 145 -1.91 9.57 21.10
CA ARG A 145 -3.26 9.17 21.55
C ARG A 145 -4.38 9.71 20.64
N GLY A 146 -4.11 9.84 19.34
CA GLY A 146 -5.07 10.23 18.33
C GLY A 146 -5.70 9.00 17.69
N HIS A 147 -6.97 9.13 17.28
CA HIS A 147 -7.64 8.04 16.59
C HIS A 147 -7.17 7.95 15.13
N ALA A 148 -6.46 6.88 14.81
CA ALA A 148 -5.96 6.59 13.47
C ALA A 148 -5.87 5.09 13.24
N VAL A 149 -5.90 4.67 11.98
CA VAL A 149 -5.68 3.28 11.56
C VAL A 149 -4.55 3.29 10.52
N PRO A 150 -3.30 3.04 10.93
CA PRO A 150 -2.16 2.95 10.01
C PRO A 150 -2.34 1.74 9.10
N LEU A 151 -2.14 1.91 7.80
CA LEU A 151 -2.30 0.84 6.81
C LEU A 151 -1.01 0.66 6.03
N THR A 152 -0.43 -0.54 6.07
CA THR A 152 0.64 -0.91 5.15
C THR A 152 0.04 -1.32 3.80
N GLU A 153 0.88 -1.36 2.76
CA GLU A 153 0.45 -1.82 1.44
C GLU A 153 -0.11 -3.26 1.48
N LYS A 154 0.43 -4.13 2.34
CA LYS A 154 -0.10 -5.49 2.56
C LYS A 154 -1.51 -5.47 3.16
N MET A 155 -1.78 -4.57 4.11
CA MET A 155 -3.10 -4.41 4.70
C MET A 155 -4.11 -3.87 3.68
N LEU A 156 -3.71 -2.89 2.87
CA LEU A 156 -4.55 -2.35 1.79
C LEU A 156 -4.92 -3.44 0.78
N ASN A 157 -3.93 -4.21 0.33
CA ASN A 157 -4.15 -5.32 -0.60
C ASN A 157 -5.03 -6.42 -0.01
N TYR A 158 -4.86 -6.74 1.28
CA TYR A 158 -5.74 -7.67 1.98
C TYR A 158 -7.19 -7.16 2.02
N LEU A 159 -7.41 -5.90 2.37
CA LEU A 159 -8.75 -5.32 2.44
C LEU A 159 -9.45 -5.33 1.07
N ARG A 160 -8.73 -4.95 0.00
CA ARG A 160 -9.25 -4.94 -1.37
C ARG A 160 -9.57 -6.35 -1.87
N SER A 161 -8.63 -7.28 -1.72
CA SER A 161 -8.76 -8.65 -2.26
C SER A 161 -9.87 -9.44 -1.57
N ASN A 162 -10.23 -9.10 -0.33
CA ASN A 162 -11.32 -9.74 0.41
C ASN A 162 -12.66 -8.98 0.29
N GLY A 163 -12.76 -7.95 -0.56
CA GLY A 163 -13.99 -7.18 -0.76
C GLY A 163 -14.49 -6.51 0.52
N LEU A 164 -13.57 -6.08 1.39
CA LEU A 164 -13.83 -5.42 2.67
C LEU A 164 -13.92 -3.90 2.54
N VAL A 165 -13.43 -3.37 1.42
CA VAL A 165 -13.47 -1.95 1.06
C VAL A 165 -13.76 -1.83 -0.43
N ASN A 166 -14.14 -0.63 -0.88
CA ASN A 166 -14.25 -0.35 -2.30
C ASN A 166 -12.86 -0.44 -2.96
N PRO A 167 -12.67 -1.24 -4.04
CA PRO A 167 -11.38 -1.38 -4.71
C PRO A 167 -10.86 -0.06 -5.31
N GLU A 168 -11.74 0.86 -5.68
CA GLU A 168 -11.38 2.19 -6.23
C GLU A 168 -11.06 3.22 -5.14
N ALA A 169 -11.25 2.89 -3.86
CA ALA A 169 -10.97 3.82 -2.79
C ALA A 169 -9.45 4.01 -2.60
N GLY A 170 -9.04 5.28 -2.56
CA GLY A 170 -7.68 5.66 -2.17
C GLY A 170 -7.41 5.31 -0.70
N GLU A 171 -6.14 5.16 -0.35
CA GLU A 171 -5.70 4.83 1.02
C GLU A 171 -6.31 5.75 2.07
N GLN A 172 -6.32 7.06 1.83
CA GLN A 172 -6.89 8.05 2.73
C GLN A 172 -8.40 7.84 2.99
N GLN A 173 -9.13 7.47 1.95
CA GLN A 173 -10.56 7.16 2.07
C GLN A 173 -10.80 5.87 2.86
N ILE A 174 -9.92 4.88 2.67
CA ILE A 174 -9.98 3.61 3.40
C ILE A 174 -9.66 3.83 4.88
N ALA A 175 -8.54 4.50 5.21
CA ALA A 175 -8.15 4.79 6.58
C ALA A 175 -9.24 5.58 7.33
N GLY A 176 -9.78 6.63 6.71
CA GLY A 176 -10.90 7.41 7.27
C GLY A 176 -12.18 6.60 7.44
N PHE A 177 -12.49 5.68 6.52
CA PHE A 177 -13.62 4.76 6.66
C PHE A 177 -13.42 3.81 7.85
N LEU A 178 -12.26 3.18 7.97
CA LEU A 178 -11.95 2.25 9.07
C LEU A 178 -11.99 2.94 10.43
N ALA A 179 -11.42 4.15 10.53
CA ALA A 179 -11.48 4.95 11.75
C ALA A 179 -12.93 5.28 12.16
N LYS A 180 -13.86 5.46 11.22
CA LYS A 180 -15.28 5.65 11.54
C LYS A 180 -15.97 4.36 12.01
N GLN A 181 -15.53 3.20 11.53
CA GLN A 181 -16.15 1.91 11.89
C GLN A 181 -15.65 1.35 13.22
N ILE A 182 -14.41 1.67 13.60
CA ILE A 182 -13.75 1.14 14.79
C ILE A 182 -13.66 2.25 15.85
N PRO A 183 -14.20 2.06 17.06
CA PRO A 183 -14.05 3.02 18.15
C PRO A 183 -12.57 3.27 18.50
N ALA A 184 -12.24 4.48 18.95
CA ALA A 184 -10.85 4.86 19.29
C ALA A 184 -10.18 3.91 20.29
N LYS A 185 -10.91 3.48 21.34
CA LYS A 185 -10.42 2.50 22.32
C LYS A 185 -10.00 1.14 21.73
N ASN A 186 -10.48 0.82 20.53
CA ASN A 186 -10.19 -0.40 19.81
C ASN A 186 -9.22 -0.18 18.64
N GLY A 187 -8.75 1.05 18.40
CA GLY A 187 -7.95 1.41 17.23
C GLY A 187 -6.68 0.57 17.13
N TYR A 188 -5.91 0.51 18.22
CA TYR A 188 -4.66 -0.27 18.24
C TYR A 188 -4.92 -1.76 18.08
N ASN A 189 -5.91 -2.30 18.81
CA ASN A 189 -6.29 -3.71 18.70
C ASN A 189 -6.69 -4.09 17.28
N PHE A 190 -7.51 -3.28 16.63
CA PHE A 190 -7.90 -3.51 15.25
C PHE A 190 -6.70 -3.45 14.29
N TYR A 191 -5.85 -2.43 14.42
CA TYR A 191 -4.62 -2.29 13.63
C TYR A 191 -3.74 -3.54 13.74
N ALA A 192 -3.41 -3.97 14.97
CA ALA A 192 -2.52 -5.08 15.21
C ALA A 192 -3.08 -6.42 14.67
N LEU A 193 -4.38 -6.63 14.84
CA LEU A 193 -5.07 -7.82 14.32
C LEU A 193 -5.12 -7.83 12.78
N LEU A 194 -5.46 -6.69 12.17
CA LEU A 194 -5.50 -6.56 10.72
C LEU A 194 -4.11 -6.76 10.12
N ARG A 195 -3.07 -6.17 10.74
CA ARG A 195 -1.68 -6.36 10.33
C ARG A 195 -1.29 -7.83 10.37
N ARG A 196 -1.52 -8.50 11.51
CA ARG A 196 -1.26 -9.94 11.69
C ARG A 196 -1.95 -10.79 10.61
N GLU A 197 -3.24 -10.56 10.39
CA GLU A 197 -4.02 -11.34 9.41
C GLU A 197 -3.52 -11.09 7.98
N SER A 198 -3.20 -9.83 7.63
CA SER A 198 -2.69 -9.48 6.31
C SER A 198 -1.31 -10.08 6.03
N GLU A 199 -0.44 -10.14 7.04
CA GLU A 199 0.90 -10.72 6.92
C GLU A 199 0.85 -12.26 6.86
N ALA A 200 -0.05 -12.89 7.62
CA ALA A 200 -0.22 -14.34 7.63
C ALA A 200 -0.71 -14.90 6.29
N ARG A 201 -1.53 -14.14 5.55
CA ARG A 201 -2.06 -14.57 4.24
C ARG A 201 -1.20 -14.14 3.04
N GLY A 202 -0.26 -13.22 3.24
CA GLY A 202 0.68 -12.75 2.22
C GLY A 202 1.69 -13.81 1.74
N SER A 203 1.68 -15.02 2.32
CA SER A 203 2.45 -16.19 1.86
C SER A 203 1.73 -17.04 0.81
N VAL A 204 0.49 -16.71 0.43
CA VAL A 204 -0.25 -17.43 -0.62
C VAL A 204 0.03 -16.80 -1.99
N LYS A 205 0.58 -17.62 -2.90
CA LYS A 205 0.91 -17.35 -4.31
C LYS A 205 -0.02 -16.34 -4.98
N LYS A 206 0.58 -15.37 -5.69
CA LYS A 206 -0.08 -14.51 -6.69
C LYS A 206 -1.00 -15.34 -7.58
N THR A 207 -2.30 -15.33 -7.32
CA THR A 207 -3.29 -15.82 -8.27
C THR A 207 -3.40 -14.80 -9.39
N LYS A 208 -3.04 -15.28 -10.58
CA LYS A 208 -3.20 -14.72 -11.93
C LYS A 208 -3.94 -13.39 -12.00
N LYS A 209 -3.23 -12.36 -12.47
CA LYS A 209 -3.83 -11.23 -13.19
C LYS A 209 -4.82 -11.81 -14.20
N THR A 210 -6.09 -11.50 -14.01
CA THR A 210 -7.13 -11.64 -15.02
C THR A 210 -6.62 -10.88 -16.24
N LYS A 211 -6.32 -11.61 -17.32
CA LYS A 211 -6.10 -11.02 -18.64
C LYS A 211 -7.43 -10.39 -19.06
N THR A 212 -7.56 -9.09 -18.87
CA THR A 212 -8.58 -8.32 -19.57
C THR A 212 -8.20 -8.37 -21.05
N GLU A 213 -9.00 -9.10 -21.83
CA GLU A 213 -8.89 -9.15 -23.29
C GLU A 213 -9.06 -7.75 -23.87
N SER A 214 -7.94 -7.12 -24.23
CA SER A 214 -7.91 -5.99 -25.15
C SER A 214 -8.04 -6.51 -26.59
N LYS A 215 -9.27 -6.80 -27.02
CA LYS A 215 -9.59 -6.97 -28.44
C LYS A 215 -9.72 -5.61 -29.14
N LYS A 216 -8.65 -5.19 -29.81
CA LYS A 216 -8.60 -4.34 -31.04
C LYS A 216 -7.12 -4.07 -31.34
N LYS A 217 -6.57 -4.20 -32.54
CA LYS A 217 -7.09 -4.50 -33.89
C LYS A 217 -5.81 -4.77 -34.72
N LYS A 218 -5.62 -5.97 -35.28
CA LYS A 218 -4.72 -6.18 -36.41
C LYS A 218 -5.52 -6.79 -37.55
N SER A 219 -5.21 -6.29 -38.73
CA SER A 219 -5.91 -6.33 -40.01
C SER A 219 -6.10 -7.72 -40.61
N LYS A 220 -6.98 -7.77 -41.63
CA LYS A 220 -7.52 -8.91 -42.42
C LYS A 220 -8.92 -9.27 -41.89
N THR A 221 -10.03 -9.11 -42.64
CA THR A 221 -10.22 -9.40 -44.06
C THR A 221 -11.48 -8.68 -44.59
N THR A 222 -11.43 -8.24 -45.85
CA THR A 222 -12.51 -8.21 -46.85
C THR A 222 -13.88 -7.61 -46.50
N THR A 223 -14.09 -6.40 -47.02
CA THR A 223 -15.37 -5.79 -47.37
C THR A 223 -16.11 -6.61 -48.44
N LYS A 224 -17.29 -7.14 -48.10
CA LYS A 224 -18.34 -7.50 -49.07
C LYS A 224 -19.20 -6.26 -49.31
N ALA A 225 -18.91 -5.51 -50.37
CA ALA A 225 -19.86 -4.58 -50.97
C ALA A 225 -20.82 -5.39 -51.86
N LYS A 226 -22.11 -5.26 -51.56
CA LYS A 226 -23.25 -5.90 -52.23
C LYS A 226 -23.40 -5.42 -53.68
N LYS A 227 -23.53 -6.39 -54.59
CA LYS A 227 -24.70 -6.60 -55.46
C LYS A 227 -25.18 -5.35 -56.24
N LYS A 228 -24.78 -5.22 -57.52
CA LYS A 228 -25.61 -4.63 -58.60
C LYS A 228 -24.92 -4.81 -59.98
N THR A 229 -25.26 -5.89 -60.70
CA THR A 229 -25.43 -5.97 -62.18
C THR A 229 -25.46 -7.46 -62.61
N LYS A 230 -26.65 -8.00 -62.91
CA LYS A 230 -27.06 -8.43 -64.27
C LYS A 230 -25.95 -9.22 -64.99
N LYS A 231 -25.87 -10.55 -64.86
CA LYS A 231 -26.69 -11.55 -65.57
C LYS A 231 -27.33 -11.03 -66.88
N LYS A 232 -26.51 -10.48 -67.80
CA LYS A 232 -26.75 -10.41 -69.27
C LYS A 232 -25.62 -9.60 -69.92
N LYS A 233 -24.59 -10.29 -70.40
CA LYS A 233 -23.76 -9.99 -71.58
C LYS A 233 -22.57 -10.94 -71.50
N LYS A 234 -22.72 -12.09 -72.14
CA LYS A 234 -22.18 -12.41 -73.47
C LYS A 234 -20.82 -13.09 -73.26
N LYS A 235 -20.71 -14.41 -73.48
CA LYS A 235 -20.79 -15.02 -74.83
C LYS A 235 -20.02 -14.18 -75.85
N GLU A 236 -18.73 -13.99 -75.56
CA GLU A 236 -17.65 -13.56 -76.47
C GLU A 236 -16.46 -13.57 -75.50
N VAL A 237 -15.66 -14.62 -75.35
CA VAL A 237 -14.54 -14.94 -76.24
C VAL A 237 -14.26 -16.47 -76.24
N LYS A 238 -15.16 -17.31 -75.72
CA LYS A 238 -15.08 -18.79 -75.89
C LYS A 238 -15.47 -19.29 -77.30
N LYS A 239 -15.48 -18.41 -78.31
CA LYS A 239 -15.75 -18.75 -79.73
C LYS A 239 -14.62 -18.38 -80.72
N LYS A 240 -13.42 -18.01 -80.25
CA LYS A 240 -12.28 -17.73 -81.16
C LYS A 240 -10.94 -18.37 -80.77
N ALA A 241 -10.97 -19.46 -80.00
CA ALA A 241 -9.81 -20.36 -79.86
C ALA A 241 -10.12 -21.82 -80.24
N LEU A 242 -11.28 -22.07 -80.87
CA LEU A 242 -11.59 -23.34 -81.55
C LEU A 242 -11.58 -23.19 -83.09
N ARG A 243 -10.80 -22.23 -83.60
CA ARG A 243 -10.50 -22.07 -85.03
C ARG A 243 -9.04 -21.64 -85.19
N ARG A 244 -8.14 -22.51 -84.72
CA ARG A 244 -6.75 -22.67 -85.21
C ARG A 244 -6.12 -23.91 -84.55
N LYS A 245 -6.84 -25.02 -84.64
CA LYS A 245 -6.27 -26.36 -84.74
C LYS A 245 -7.04 -27.04 -85.87
N LYS A 246 -6.32 -27.31 -86.95
CA LYS A 246 -6.71 -27.83 -88.28
C LYS A 246 -7.19 -26.76 -89.28
N ALA A 247 -6.37 -26.62 -90.33
CA ALA A 247 -6.69 -26.33 -91.73
C ALA A 247 -7.71 -25.23 -92.02
#